data_AF-A0A920VL02-F1
#
_entry.id   AF-A0A920VL02-F1
#
_cell.length_a   1.000
_cell.length_b   1.000
_cell.length_c   1.000
_cell.angle_alpha   90.00
_cell.angle_beta   90.00
_cell.angle_gamma   90.00
#
_symmetry.space_group_name_H-M   'P 1'
#
loop_
_entity.id
_entity.type
_entity.pdbx_description
1 polymer ?
#
loop_
_entity_poly.entity_id
_entity_poly.type
_entity_poly.pdbx_seq_one_letter_code
_entity_poly.pdbx_strand_id
1 'polypeptide(L)' 'MGETSDLNDPRVVGEVLSETGFDPEDFINRIGEHLVRTNSRPALKNPGKRGAFGAPTFFVDGEMFFGQDRLVFVAEALSA' A
#
# COMPACT_ATOMS: atom_id res chain seq x y z
N MET A 1 -17.33 14.61 -6.79
CA MET A 1 -16.39 15.18 -5.81
C MET A 1 -16.39 14.19 -4.65
N GLY A 2 -15.33 13.41 -4.49
CA GLY A 2 -15.31 12.33 -3.49
C GLY A 2 -15.37 12.90 -2.08
N GLU A 3 -16.09 12.24 -1.18
CA GLU A 3 -16.09 12.59 0.23
C GLU A 3 -14.67 12.43 0.80
N THR A 4 -14.23 13.44 1.54
CA THR A 4 -12.96 13.39 2.25
C THR A 4 -13.19 12.77 3.62
N SER A 5 -12.84 11.50 3.77
CA SER A 5 -12.92 10.78 5.03
C SER A 5 -11.54 10.76 5.70
N ASP A 6 -11.48 11.07 7.00
CA ASP A 6 -10.22 11.00 7.75
C ASP A 6 -9.90 9.54 8.10
N LEU A 7 -8.98 8.94 7.35
CA LEU A 7 -8.53 7.57 7.59
C LEU A 7 -7.67 7.42 8.86
N ASN A 8 -7.34 8.51 9.56
CA ASN A 8 -6.74 8.44 10.89
C ASN A 8 -7.80 8.25 12.00
N ASP A 9 -9.08 8.44 11.70
CA ASP A 9 -10.17 8.21 12.66
C ASP A 9 -10.56 6.71 12.66
N PRO A 10 -10.38 5.99 13.78
CA PRO A 10 -10.75 4.58 13.87
C PRO A 10 -12.22 4.30 13.55
N ARG A 11 -13.10 5.29 13.75
CA ARG A 11 -14.54 5.15 13.45
C ARG A 11 -14.77 5.09 11.95
N VAL A 12 -14.14 5.98 11.19
CA VAL A 12 -14.18 6.00 9.73
C VAL A 12 -13.60 4.70 9.16
N VAL A 13 -12.49 4.24 9.73
CA VAL A 13 -11.88 2.97 9.33
C VAL A 13 -12.83 1.80 9.61
N GLY A 14 -13.48 1.76 10.76
CA GLY A 14 -14.45 0.72 11.12
C GLY A 14 -15.69 0.70 10.23
N GLU A 15 -16.21 1.87 9.83
CA GLU A 15 -17.33 1.99 8.89
C GLU A 15 -16.96 1.39 7.51
N VAL A 16 -15.83 1.80 6.94
CA VAL A 16 -15.34 1.28 5.64
C VAL A 16 -15.08 -0.23 5.68
N LEU A 17 -14.53 -0.74 6.78
CA LEU A 17 -14.31 -2.18 6.95
C LEU A 17 -15.63 -2.96 7.00
N SER A 18 -16.63 -2.42 7.71
CA SER A 18 -17.95 -3.05 7.82
C SER A 18 -18.67 -3.09 6.47
N GLU A 19 -18.61 -2.00 5.69
CA GLU A 19 -19.18 -1.94 4.33
C GLU A 19 -18.55 -2.95 3.37
N THR A 20 -17.28 -3.29 3.57
CA THR A 20 -16.54 -4.24 2.74
C THR A 20 -16.61 -5.68 3.25
N GLY A 21 -17.38 -5.94 4.32
CA GLY A 21 -17.61 -7.27 4.89
C GLY A 21 -16.52 -7.77 5.84
N PHE A 22 -15.63 -6.88 6.31
CA PHE A 22 -14.64 -7.20 7.33
C PHE A 22 -15.17 -6.89 8.73
N ASP A 23 -14.77 -7.70 9.71
CA ASP A 23 -15.00 -7.41 11.13
C ASP A 23 -13.98 -6.34 11.60
N PRO A 24 -14.45 -5.14 12.01
CA PRO A 24 -13.57 -4.08 12.48
C PRO A 24 -12.71 -4.47 13.68
N GLU A 25 -13.24 -5.26 14.62
CA GLU A 25 -12.53 -5.67 15.82
C GLU A 25 -11.42 -6.67 15.48
N ASP A 26 -11.69 -7.67 14.63
CA ASP A 26 -10.65 -8.58 14.12
C ASP A 26 -9.55 -7.82 13.39
N PHE A 27 -9.92 -6.87 12.51
CA PHE A 27 -8.97 -6.08 11.75
C PHE A 27 -8.06 -5.24 12.67
N ILE A 28 -8.64 -4.52 13.64
CA ILE A 28 -7.90 -3.67 14.59
C ILE A 28 -6.93 -4.52 15.43
N ASN A 29 -7.37 -5.69 15.89
CA ASN A 29 -6.51 -6.60 16.65
C ASN A 29 -5.34 -7.10 15.79
N ARG A 30 -5.59 -7.47 14.53
CA ARG A 30 -4.56 -7.96 13.61
C ARG A 30 -3.54 -6.90 13.19
N ILE A 31 -3.92 -5.63 13.08
CA ILE A 31 -2.97 -4.53 12.81
C ILE A 31 -2.17 -4.15 14.08
N GLY A 32 -2.73 -4.37 15.27
CA GLY A 32 -2.09 -4.14 16.56
C GLY A 32 -1.11 -5.23 16.95
N GLU A 33 -1.33 -6.48 16.51
CA GLU A 33 -0.41 -7.58 16.72
C GLU A 33 0.94 -7.35 15.99
N HIS A 34 2.00 -7.79 16.65
CA HIS A 34 3.40 -7.35 16.57
C HIS A 34 4.13 -7.46 15.19
N LEU A 35 3.43 -7.74 14.10
CA LEU A 35 3.98 -7.97 12.75
C LEU A 35 3.77 -6.82 11.75
N VAL A 36 2.80 -5.93 11.91
CA VAL A 36 2.67 -4.75 11.02
C VAL A 36 3.81 -3.75 11.26
N ARG A 37 4.24 -3.57 12.51
CA ARG A 37 5.33 -2.63 12.87
C ARG A 37 6.71 -3.01 12.28
N THR A 38 6.89 -4.29 11.96
CA THR A 38 8.15 -4.85 11.42
C THR A 38 8.14 -4.95 9.90
N ASN A 39 6.97 -5.05 9.25
CA ASN A 39 6.83 -5.17 7.79
C ASN A 39 6.43 -3.89 7.05
N SER A 40 5.95 -2.83 7.73
CA SER A 40 5.71 -1.53 7.06
C SER A 40 6.99 -0.70 6.87
N ARG A 41 8.12 -1.12 7.44
CA ARG A 41 9.44 -0.44 7.35
C ARG A 41 10.50 -1.08 6.44
N PRO A 42 10.55 -2.40 6.15
CA PRO A 42 11.65 -2.99 5.39
C PRO A 42 11.67 -2.61 3.92
N ALA A 43 10.51 -2.32 3.31
CA ALA A 43 10.43 -1.90 1.91
C ALA A 43 11.13 -0.55 1.65
N LEU A 44 11.18 0.34 2.66
CA LEU A 44 11.86 1.63 2.54
C LEU A 44 13.32 1.61 3.02
N LYS A 45 13.73 0.67 3.88
CA LYS A 45 15.03 0.73 4.59
C LYS A 45 16.13 -0.19 4.06
N ASN A 46 15.87 -1.04 3.06
CA ASN A 46 16.89 -1.91 2.48
C ASN A 46 17.30 -1.45 1.07
N PRO A 47 18.33 -0.59 0.92
CA PRO A 47 18.87 -0.21 -0.39
C PRO A 47 19.43 -1.39 -1.20
N GLY A 48 19.62 -2.56 -0.57
CA GLY A 48 20.05 -3.80 -1.21
C GLY A 48 18.92 -4.76 -1.65
N LYS A 49 17.64 -4.47 -1.34
CA LYS A 49 16.48 -5.25 -1.79
C LYS A 49 15.43 -4.29 -2.37
N ARG A 50 15.73 -3.78 -3.58
CA ARG A 50 14.90 -2.90 -4.43
C ARG A 50 14.00 -1.95 -3.64
N GLY A 51 14.61 -0.92 -3.04
CA GLY A 51 13.88 0.09 -2.26
C GLY A 51 13.04 1.00 -3.17
N ALA A 52 11.76 1.17 -2.85
CA ALA A 52 10.92 2.20 -3.44
C ALA A 52 11.16 3.55 -2.74
N PHE A 53 11.41 4.61 -3.50
CA PHE A 53 11.64 5.97 -2.98
C PHE A 53 10.35 6.78 -2.76
N GLY A 54 9.21 6.28 -3.27
CA GLY A 54 7.90 6.90 -3.10
C GLY A 54 6.77 6.02 -3.66
N ALA A 55 5.56 6.56 -3.73
CA ALA A 55 4.40 5.87 -4.29
C ALA A 55 3.71 6.73 -5.37
N PRO A 56 3.25 6.14 -6.50
CA PRO A 56 3.44 4.74 -6.86
C PRO A 56 4.86 4.46 -7.39
N THR A 57 5.41 3.30 -7.04
CA THR A 57 6.61 2.71 -7.66
C THR A 57 6.23 1.30 -8.11
N PHE A 58 6.52 0.97 -9.37
CA PHE A 58 6.27 -0.34 -9.98
C PHE A 58 7.60 -1.03 -10.26
N PHE A 59 7.62 -2.35 -10.16
CA PHE A 59 8.73 -3.17 -10.60
C PHE A 59 8.24 -4.23 -11.60
N VAL A 60 8.84 -4.27 -12.79
CA VAL A 60 8.56 -5.28 -13.83
C VAL A 60 9.88 -5.92 -14.22
N ASP A 61 10.00 -7.24 -14.06
CA ASP A 61 11.23 -8.02 -14.30
C ASP A 61 12.52 -7.45 -13.69
N GLY A 62 12.36 -6.70 -12.61
CA GLY A 62 13.45 -6.09 -11.87
C GLY A 62 13.83 -4.67 -12.30
N GLU A 63 13.23 -4.14 -13.36
CA GLU A 63 13.24 -2.72 -13.71
C GLU A 63 12.27 -1.93 -12.83
N MET A 64 12.61 -0.69 -12.48
CA MET A 64 11.83 0.17 -11.59
C MET A 64 11.22 1.35 -12.35
N PHE A 65 9.91 1.57 -12.17
CA PHE A 65 9.16 2.70 -12.73
C PHE A 65 8.56 3.53 -11.60
N PHE A 66 8.92 4.81 -11.51
CA PHE A 66 8.45 5.73 -10.46
C PHE A 66 7.51 6.80 -11.02
N GLY A 67 6.35 6.96 -10.38
CA GLY A 67 5.33 7.96 -10.72
C GLY A 67 4.19 7.40 -11.58
N GLN A 68 3.01 7.99 -11.44
CA GLN A 68 1.81 7.58 -12.18
C GLN A 68 1.95 7.76 -13.70
N ASP A 69 2.73 8.75 -14.14
CA ASP A 69 2.97 9.06 -15.56
C ASP A 69 3.76 7.95 -16.27
N ARG A 70 4.27 6.96 -15.52
CA ARG A 70 5.06 5.85 -16.05
C ARG A 70 4.24 4.60 -16.35
N LEU A 71 2.92 4.62 -16.17
CA LEU A 71 2.06 3.45 -16.40
C LEU A 71 2.11 2.90 -17.83
N VAL A 72 2.34 3.76 -18.84
CA VAL A 72 2.50 3.30 -20.24
C VAL A 72 3.74 2.41 -20.38
N PHE A 73 4.87 2.83 -19.79
CA PHE A 73 6.11 2.04 -19.81
C PHE A 73 6.00 0.75 -18.99
N VAL A 74 5.22 0.76 -17.90
CA VAL A 74 4.91 -0.45 -17.14
C VAL A 74 4.12 -1.43 -18.00
N ALA A 75 3.12 -0.96 -18.75
CA ALA A 75 2.32 -1.81 -19.64
C ALA A 75 3.14 -2.37 -20.80
N GLU A 76 4.05 -1.57 -21.38
CA GLU A 76 4.99 -2.02 -22.39
C GLU A 76 5.94 -3.10 -21.83
N ALA A 77 6.52 -2.88 -20.66
CA ALA A 77 7.41 -3.85 -20.02
C ALA A 77 6.70 -5.18 -19.68
N LEU A 78 5.41 -5.15 -19.31
CA LEU A 78 4.61 -6.35 -19.06
C LEU A 78 4.25 -7.14 -20.33
N SER A 79 4.39 -6.52 -21.51
CA SER A 79 4.01 -7.10 -22.81
C SER A 79 5.20 -7.58 -23.63
N ALA A 80 6.43 -7.41 -23.11
CA ALA A 80 7.69 -7.83 -23.74
C ALA A 80 7.97 -9.32 -23.45
#